data_AF-A0A0P6RPG1-F1
#
_entry.id   AF-A0A0P6RPG1-F1
#
_cell.length_a   1.000
_cell.length_b   1.000
_cell.length_c   1.000
_cell.angle_alpha   90.00
_cell.angle_beta   90.00
_cell.angle_gamma   90.00
#
_symmetry.space_group_name_H-M   'P 1'
#
loop_
_entity.id
_entity.type
_entity.pdbx_description
1 polymer ?
#
loop_
_entity_poly.entity_id
_entity_poly.type
_entity_poly.pdbx_seq_one_letter_code
_entity_poly.pdbx_strand_id
1 'polypeptide(L)'
;MMAGVLRYGWRFLTSRIGLAVVVCALLWGWHVYDKRQAVSAARDGFVREFELTAVQTELDAMRRRMAAADEANQALREKVQAAEGEALRFAAELEAYERDTQVNPEGVVDSGLLERLRAN
;
A
#
# COMPACT_ATOMS: atom_id res chain seq x y z
N MET A 1 -7.29 -51.02 -47.68
CA MET A 1 -7.91 -50.99 -46.33
C MET A 1 -8.59 -49.65 -46.01
N MET A 2 -7.99 -48.50 -46.34
CA MET A 2 -8.58 -47.16 -46.09
C MET A 2 -9.93 -46.88 -46.78
N ALA A 3 -10.12 -47.33 -48.03
CA ALA A 3 -11.37 -47.09 -48.76
C ALA A 3 -12.59 -47.87 -48.20
N GLY A 4 -12.34 -49.05 -47.59
CA GLY A 4 -13.37 -49.83 -46.92
C GLY A 4 -13.86 -49.15 -45.64
N VAL A 5 -12.92 -48.61 -44.84
CA VAL A 5 -13.24 -47.86 -43.62
C VAL A 5 -14.05 -46.60 -43.93
N LEU A 6 -13.71 -45.86 -44.99
CA LEU A 6 -14.50 -44.70 -45.42
C LEU A 6 -15.91 -45.09 -45.88
N ARG A 7 -16.06 -46.15 -46.69
CA ARG A 7 -17.36 -46.54 -47.24
C ARG A 7 -18.30 -47.16 -46.19
N TYR A 8 -17.75 -47.95 -45.27
CA TYR A 8 -18.51 -48.49 -44.13
C TYR A 8 -18.80 -47.42 -43.08
N GLY A 9 -17.86 -46.51 -42.82
CA GLY A 9 -18.07 -45.34 -41.96
C GLY A 9 -19.21 -44.45 -42.48
N TRP A 10 -19.27 -44.21 -43.79
CA TRP A 10 -20.33 -43.41 -44.42
C TRP A 10 -21.71 -44.07 -44.33
N ARG A 11 -21.79 -45.41 -44.50
CA ARG A 11 -23.05 -46.17 -44.29
C ARG A 11 -23.44 -46.26 -42.82
N PHE A 12 -22.48 -46.29 -41.90
CA PHE A 12 -22.74 -46.30 -40.47
C PHE A 12 -23.27 -44.93 -40.01
N LEU A 13 -22.64 -43.83 -40.43
CA LEU A 13 -23.10 -42.46 -40.16
C LEU A 13 -24.49 -42.16 -40.73
N THR A 14 -24.83 -42.73 -41.89
CA THR A 14 -26.15 -42.56 -42.52
C THR A 14 -27.21 -43.54 -41.99
N SER A 15 -26.83 -44.51 -41.15
CA SER A 15 -27.78 -45.39 -40.46
C SER A 15 -28.40 -44.68 -39.25
N ARG A 16 -29.63 -45.06 -38.88
CA ARG A 16 -30.31 -44.52 -37.68
C ARG A 16 -29.50 -44.70 -36.40
N ILE A 17 -28.74 -45.80 -36.30
CA ILE A 17 -27.90 -46.12 -35.14
C ILE A 17 -26.67 -45.23 -35.09
N GLY A 18 -25.96 -45.03 -36.21
CA GLY A 18 -24.80 -44.15 -36.23
C GLY A 18 -25.17 -42.68 -36.01
N LEU A 19 -26.32 -42.23 -36.54
CA LEU A 19 -26.85 -40.90 -36.27
C LEU A 19 -27.17 -40.71 -34.77
N ALA A 20 -27.78 -41.72 -34.13
CA ALA A 20 -28.02 -41.70 -32.69
C ALA A 20 -26.71 -41.61 -31.88
N VAL A 21 -25.67 -42.37 -32.26
CA VAL A 21 -24.35 -42.31 -31.60
C VAL A 21 -23.71 -40.93 -31.76
N VAL A 22 -23.78 -40.33 -32.96
CA VAL A 22 -23.26 -38.97 -33.20
C VAL A 22 -24.00 -37.94 -32.35
N VAL A 23 -25.33 -38.01 -32.27
CA VAL A 23 -26.13 -37.13 -31.42
C VAL A 23 -25.79 -37.31 -29.95
N CYS A 24 -25.66 -38.55 -29.47
CA CYS A 24 -25.24 -38.82 -28.09
C CYS A 24 -23.83 -38.28 -27.80
N ALA A 25 -22.89 -38.44 -28.73
CA ALA A 25 -21.53 -37.91 -28.57
C ALA A 25 -21.50 -36.38 -28.55
N LEU A 26 -22.31 -35.72 -29.38
CA LEU A 26 -22.45 -34.27 -29.39
C LEU A 26 -23.10 -33.75 -28.10
N LEU A 27 -24.18 -34.38 -27.64
CA LEU A 27 -24.84 -34.03 -26.38
C LEU A 27 -23.91 -34.26 -25.18
N TRP A 28 -23.14 -35.34 -25.20
CA TRP A 28 -22.13 -35.60 -24.17
C TRP A 28 -21.01 -34.56 -24.21
N GLY A 29 -20.50 -34.23 -25.39
CA GLY A 29 -19.50 -33.19 -25.58
C GLY A 29 -19.99 -31.83 -25.07
N TRP A 30 -21.25 -31.48 -25.38
CA TRP A 30 -21.90 -30.28 -24.87
C TRP A 30 -21.98 -30.28 -23.34
N HIS A 31 -22.44 -31.36 -22.73
CA HIS A 31 -22.53 -31.48 -21.28
C HIS A 31 -21.16 -31.36 -20.59
N VAL A 32 -20.12 -31.96 -21.17
CA VAL A 32 -18.75 -31.83 -20.63
C VAL A 32 -18.24 -30.40 -20.77
N TYR A 33 -18.50 -29.75 -21.90
CA TYR A 33 -18.14 -28.36 -22.13
C TYR A 33 -18.84 -27.42 -21.14
N ASP A 34 -20.15 -27.58 -20.96
CA ASP A 34 -20.97 -26.81 -20.02
C ASP A 34 -20.47 -26.96 -18.58
N LYS A 35 -20.21 -28.19 -18.13
CA LYS A 35 -19.61 -28.42 -16.80
C LYS A 35 -18.24 -27.75 -16.64
N ARG A 36 -17.39 -27.78 -17.67
CA ARG A 36 -16.08 -27.12 -17.63
C ARG A 36 -16.23 -25.61 -17.55
N GLN A 37 -17.16 -25.02 -18.30
CA GLN A 37 -17.44 -23.58 -18.24
C GLN A 37 -17.99 -23.16 -16.87
N ALA A 38 -18.89 -23.94 -16.27
CA ALA A 38 -19.42 -23.66 -14.94
C ALA A 38 -18.31 -23.68 -13.87
N VAL A 39 -17.40 -24.66 -13.94
CA VAL A 39 -16.27 -24.75 -13.02
C VAL A 39 -15.27 -23.61 -13.24
N SER A 40 -14.95 -23.26 -14.48
CA SER A 40 -14.05 -22.13 -14.75
C SER A 40 -14.66 -20.81 -14.30
N ALA A 41 -15.95 -20.57 -14.58
CA ALA A 41 -16.64 -19.37 -14.15
C ALA A 41 -16.70 -19.25 -12.62
N ALA A 42 -16.97 -20.36 -11.92
CA ALA A 42 -16.94 -20.39 -10.46
C ALA A 42 -15.53 -20.07 -9.93
N ARG A 43 -14.49 -20.70 -10.49
CA ARG A 43 -13.09 -20.44 -10.11
C ARG A 43 -12.71 -18.98 -10.33
N ASP A 44 -13.02 -18.41 -11.49
CA ASP A 44 -12.70 -17.03 -11.82
C ASP A 44 -13.45 -16.05 -10.91
N GLY A 45 -14.70 -16.37 -10.55
CA GLY A 45 -15.48 -15.64 -9.56
C GLY A 45 -14.79 -15.62 -8.19
N PHE A 46 -14.38 -16.78 -7.68
CA PHE A 46 -13.66 -16.87 -6.41
C PHE A 46 -12.32 -16.12 -6.44
N VAL A 47 -11.53 -16.29 -7.50
CA VAL A 47 -10.23 -15.60 -7.63
C VAL A 47 -10.42 -14.09 -7.61
N ARG A 48 -11.40 -13.56 -8.35
CA ARG A 48 -11.71 -12.11 -8.34
C ARG A 48 -12.11 -11.61 -6.97
N GLU A 49 -12.93 -12.37 -6.24
CA GLU A 49 -13.37 -11.98 -4.89
C GLU A 49 -12.20 -11.98 -3.88
N PHE A 50 -11.31 -12.97 -3.99
CA PHE A 50 -10.08 -13.02 -3.19
C PHE A 50 -9.11 -11.87 -3.54
N GLU A 51 -8.89 -11.60 -4.82
CA GLU A 51 -8.04 -10.49 -5.28
C GLU A 51 -8.60 -9.14 -4.81
N LEU A 52 -9.91 -8.92 -4.94
CA LEU A 52 -10.56 -7.70 -4.46
C LEU A 52 -10.41 -7.55 -2.95
N THR A 53 -10.62 -8.62 -2.19
CA THR A 53 -10.46 -8.61 -0.73
C THR A 53 -9.02 -8.32 -0.34
N ALA A 54 -8.05 -8.97 -1.00
CA ALA A 54 -6.62 -8.75 -0.76
C ALA A 54 -6.26 -7.27 -0.99
N VAL A 55 -6.66 -6.71 -2.13
CA VAL A 55 -6.39 -5.30 -2.46
C VAL A 55 -7.07 -4.35 -1.46
N GLN A 56 -8.31 -4.64 -1.03
CA GLN A 56 -8.99 -3.85 -0.01
C GLN A 56 -8.23 -3.88 1.33
N THR A 57 -7.77 -5.05 1.77
CA THR A 57 -7.01 -5.15 3.03
C THR A 57 -5.67 -4.42 2.97
N GLU A 58 -4.99 -4.46 1.82
CA GLU A 58 -3.75 -3.72 1.62
C GLU A 58 -4.01 -2.21 1.63
N LEU A 59 -5.07 -1.76 0.98
CA LEU A 59 -5.46 -0.35 0.94
C LEU A 59 -5.82 0.17 2.34
N ASP A 60 -6.53 -0.61 3.15
CA ASP A 60 -6.84 -0.26 4.54
C ASP A 60 -5.61 -0.25 5.45
N ALA A 61 -4.64 -1.14 5.21
CA ALA A 61 -3.36 -1.10 5.90
C ALA A 61 -2.56 0.16 5.54
N MET A 62 -2.54 0.54 4.25
CA MET A 62 -1.86 1.75 3.79
C MET A 62 -2.51 3.01 4.35
N ARG A 63 -3.86 3.09 4.36
CA ARG A 63 -4.58 4.21 4.97
C ARG A 63 -4.24 4.39 6.44
N ARG A 64 -4.19 3.30 7.21
CA ARG A 64 -3.81 3.35 8.63
C ARG A 64 -2.38 3.87 8.83
N ARG A 65 -1.44 3.42 8.00
CA ARG A 65 -0.06 3.90 8.05
C ARG A 65 0.04 5.39 7.68
N MET A 66 -0.72 5.83 6.68
CA MET A 66 -0.75 7.23 6.26
C MET A 66 -1.32 8.13 7.36
N ALA A 67 -2.41 7.72 8.00
CA ALA A 67 -2.98 8.47 9.13
C ALA A 67 -1.99 8.60 10.30
N ALA A 68 -1.31 7.52 10.68
CA ALA A 68 -0.29 7.55 11.72
C ALA A 68 0.92 8.42 11.34
N ALA A 69 1.33 8.40 10.07
CA ALA A 69 2.40 9.25 9.57
C ALA A 69 2.01 10.73 9.56
N ASP A 70 0.78 11.05 9.21
CA ASP A 70 0.26 12.43 9.23
C ASP A 70 0.19 12.97 10.65
N GLU A 71 -0.27 12.17 11.62
CA GLU A 71 -0.27 12.54 13.04
C GLU A 71 1.16 12.79 13.56
N ALA A 72 2.08 11.87 13.27
CA ALA A 72 3.49 12.03 13.65
C ALA A 72 4.12 13.27 13.01
N ASN A 73 3.79 13.57 11.75
CA ASN A 73 4.26 14.76 11.05
C ASN A 73 3.70 16.05 11.66
N GLN A 74 2.44 16.06 12.07
CA GLN A 74 1.85 17.21 12.76
C GLN A 74 2.58 17.47 14.08
N ALA A 75 2.74 16.44 14.91
CA ALA A 75 3.48 16.55 16.16
C ALA A 75 4.94 16.99 15.96
N LEU A 76 5.59 16.52 14.89
CA LEU A 76 6.95 16.96 14.55
C LEU A 76 6.97 18.45 14.17
N ARG A 77 6.02 18.91 13.35
CA ARG A 77 5.93 20.33 12.95
C ARG A 77 5.72 21.26 14.13
N GLU A 78 4.86 20.88 15.08
CA GLU A 78 4.64 21.64 16.30
C GLU A 78 5.94 21.77 17.12
N LYS A 79 6.68 20.67 17.29
CA LYS A 79 7.96 20.69 17.99
C LYS A 79 9.01 21.54 17.29
N VAL A 80 9.08 21.49 15.96
CA VAL A 80 9.98 22.32 15.16
C VAL A 80 9.65 23.81 15.36
N GLN A 81 8.37 24.18 15.28
CA GLN A 81 7.95 25.56 15.49
C GLN A 81 8.26 26.06 16.92
N ALA A 82 8.04 25.21 17.92
CA ALA A 82 8.39 25.54 19.30
C ALA A 82 9.90 25.76 19.46
N ALA A 83 10.72 24.84 18.92
CA ALA A 83 12.18 24.94 18.99
C ALA A 83 12.72 26.15 18.23
N GLU A 84 12.16 26.48 17.06
CA GLU A 84 12.51 27.69 16.31
C GLU A 84 12.15 28.96 17.10
N GLY A 85 10.98 28.98 17.74
CA GLY A 85 10.58 30.09 18.60
C GLY A 85 11.50 30.28 19.80
N GLU A 86 11.90 29.19 20.46
CA GLU A 86 12.87 29.21 21.56
C GLU A 86 14.24 29.70 21.10
N ALA A 87 14.72 29.23 19.95
CA ALA A 87 16.00 29.66 19.37
C ALA A 87 16.00 31.16 19.06
N LEU A 88 14.91 31.69 18.51
CA LEU A 88 14.75 33.12 18.25
C LEU A 88 14.74 33.94 19.54
N ARG A 89 14.07 33.46 20.59
CA ARG A 89 14.06 34.12 21.90
C ARG A 89 15.45 34.14 22.52
N PHE A 90 16.16 33.02 22.48
CA PHE A 90 17.52 32.92 23.01
C PHE A 90 18.49 33.82 22.25
N ALA A 91 18.38 33.89 20.92
CA ALA A 91 19.19 34.79 20.11
C ALA A 91 18.94 36.27 20.47
N ALA A 92 17.68 36.66 20.68
CA ALA A 92 17.33 38.02 21.09
C ALA A 92 17.84 38.36 22.51
N GLU A 93 17.79 37.40 23.43
CA GLU A 93 18.34 37.55 24.78
C GLU A 93 19.86 37.72 24.76
N LEU A 94 20.55 36.93 23.94
CA LEU A 94 21.99 37.04 23.75
C LEU A 94 22.38 38.41 23.18
N GLU A 95 21.66 38.89 22.16
CA GLU A 95 21.91 40.22 21.57
C GLU A 95 21.68 41.34 22.59
N ALA A 96 20.64 41.24 23.42
CA ALA A 96 20.40 42.19 24.50
C ALA A 96 21.52 42.15 25.55
N TYR A 97 21.97 40.96 25.93
CA TYR A 97 23.09 40.79 26.86
C TYR A 97 24.38 41.39 26.32
N GLU A 98 24.71 41.16 25.04
CA GLU A 98 25.89 41.76 24.39
C GLU A 98 25.82 43.29 24.33
N ARG A 99 24.63 43.85 24.11
CA ARG A 99 24.41 45.31 24.07
C ARG A 99 24.54 45.94 25.45
N ASP A 100 23.93 45.33 26.46
CA ASP A 100 23.80 45.91 27.80
C ASP A 100 24.98 45.56 28.71
N THR A 101 25.77 44.54 28.36
CA THR A 101 26.95 44.12 29.12
C THR A 101 28.21 44.75 28.55
N GLN A 102 28.75 45.73 29.26
CA GLN A 102 30.05 46.31 28.94
C GLN A 102 31.16 45.33 29.38
N VAL A 103 31.75 44.62 28.43
CA VAL A 103 32.89 43.71 28.69
C VAL A 103 34.15 44.55 28.90
N ASN A 104 34.86 44.31 30.00
CA ASN A 104 36.14 44.96 30.26
C ASN A 104 37.14 44.61 29.13
N PRO A 105 37.64 45.58 28.36
CA PRO A 105 38.53 45.34 27.21
C PRO A 105 39.87 44.72 27.60
N GLU A 106 40.27 44.79 28.87
CA GLU A 106 41.48 44.14 29.36
C GLU A 106 41.27 42.68 29.79
N GLY A 107 40.03 42.18 29.75
CA GLY A 107 39.70 40.80 30.13
C GLY A 107 39.86 40.53 31.64
N VAL A 108 40.00 41.57 32.46
CA VAL A 108 40.17 41.46 33.91
C VAL A 108 38.82 41.52 34.60
N VAL A 109 38.59 40.57 35.52
CA VAL A 109 37.38 40.49 36.34
C VAL A 109 37.33 41.66 37.32
N ASP A 110 36.35 42.55 37.15
CA ASP A 110 36.05 43.66 38.05
C ASP A 110 35.40 43.16 39.36
N SER A 111 35.65 43.87 40.46
CA SER A 111 34.89 43.82 41.72
C SER A 111 33.36 43.69 41.58
N GLY A 112 32.75 44.29 40.56
CA GLY A 112 31.32 44.16 40.28
C GLY A 112 30.86 42.72 39.97
N LEU A 113 31.73 41.87 39.41
CA LEU A 113 31.44 40.45 39.22
C LEU A 113 31.48 39.69 40.56
N LEU A 114 32.43 40.03 41.43
CA LEU A 114 32.53 39.46 42.79
C LEU A 114 31.31 39.83 43.64
N GLU A 115 30.76 41.04 43.50
CA GLU A 115 29.52 41.43 44.17
C GLU A 115 28.30 40.66 43.64
N ARG A 116 28.17 40.48 42.32
CA ARG A 116 27.06 39.72 41.73
C ARG A 116 27.08 38.22 42.07
N LEU A 117 28.26 37.61 42.17
CA LEU A 117 28.43 36.21 42.59
C LEU A 117 28.18 35.99 44.08
N ARG A 118 28.31 37.03 44.91
CA ARG A 118 28.04 36.97 46.35
C ARG A 118 26.58 37.24 46.71
N ALA A 119 25.83 37.85 45.78
CA ALA A 119 24.43 38.23 45.95
C ALA A 119 23.43 37.19 45.40
N ASN A 120 23.89 36.23 44.59
CA ASN A 120 23.17 34.99 44.24
C ASN A 120 23.56 33.87 45.21
#